data_AF-A0AAQ4D9G4-F1
#
_entry.id   AF-A0AAQ4D9G4-F1
#
_cell.length_a   1.000
_cell.length_b   1.000
_cell.length_c   1.000
_cell.angle_alpha   90.00
_cell.angle_beta   90.00
_cell.angle_gamma   90.00
#
_symmetry.space_group_name_H-M   'P 1'
#
loop_
_entity.id
_entity.type
_entity.pdbx_description
1 polymer ?
#
loop_
_entity_poly.entity_id
_entity_poly.type
_entity_poly.pdbx_seq_one_letter_code
_entity_poly.pdbx_strand_id
1 'polypeptide(L)' 'MEQLGIISVVTTSEYATPAVPVIKQDCSIQICGDYKTTVNPCLDVDRYPLPKVDALFTALSG' A
#
# COMPACT_ATOMS: atom_id res chain seq x y z
N MET A 1 0.23 10.43 12.11
CA MET A 1 -0.03 8.98 12.07
C MET A 1 0.05 8.35 13.46
N GLU A 2 1.04 8.72 14.28
CA GLU A 2 1.13 8.23 15.68
C GLU A 2 -0.06 8.65 16.54
N GLN A 3 -0.43 9.92 16.50
CA GLN A 3 -1.60 10.42 17.22
C GLN A 3 -2.93 9.82 16.73
N LEU A 4 -2.96 9.31 15.49
CA LEU A 4 -4.10 8.60 14.92
C LEU A 4 -4.09 7.10 15.25
N GLY A 5 -3.07 6.61 15.96
CA GLY A 5 -2.91 5.19 16.30
C GLY A 5 -2.55 4.28 15.11
N ILE A 6 -2.10 4.85 13.99
CA ILE A 6 -1.82 4.10 12.75
C ILE A 6 -0.39 3.52 12.76
N ILE A 7 0.56 4.24 13.36
CA ILE A 7 1.95 3.81 13.51
C ILE A 7 2.41 4.07 14.94
N SER A 8 3.48 3.40 15.36
CA SER A 8 4.13 3.61 16.66
C SER A 8 5.64 3.59 16.51
N VAL A 9 6.36 4.38 17.32
CA VAL A 9 7.81 4.25 17.44
C VAL A 9 8.17 2.85 17.92
N VAL A 10 9.17 2.25 17.27
CA VAL A 10 9.82 1.03 17.75
C VAL A 10 11.32 1.30 17.88
N THR A 11 11.94 0.81 18.95
CA THR A 11 13.38 1.03 19.18
C THR A 11 14.23 0.19 18.22
N THR A 12 13.78 -1.03 17.93
CA THR A 12 14.47 -1.98 17.03
C THR A 12 13.44 -2.78 16.24
N SER A 13 13.77 -3.10 14.98
CA SER A 13 12.96 -3.93 14.11
C SER A 13 13.87 -4.79 13.24
N GLU A 14 13.49 -6.05 13.04
CA GLU A 14 14.17 -6.96 12.12
C GLU A 14 13.92 -6.59 10.65
N TYR A 15 12.77 -5.97 10.38
CA TYR A 15 12.35 -5.55 9.05
C TYR A 15 12.30 -4.03 8.94
N ALA A 16 12.72 -3.52 7.79
CA ALA A 16 12.64 -2.10 7.46
C ALA A 16 12.43 -1.91 5.96
N THR A 17 11.81 -0.78 5.62
CA THR A 17 11.57 -0.37 4.23
C THR A 17 11.99 1.10 4.10
N PRO A 18 12.67 1.49 3.00
CA PRO A 18 12.99 2.89 2.75
C PRO A 18 11.74 3.77 2.68
N ALA A 19 11.77 4.90 3.38
CA ALA A 19 10.75 5.94 3.24
C ALA A 19 11.01 6.76 1.97
N VAL A 20 9.96 6.91 1.16
CA VAL A 20 9.97 7.58 -0.14
C VAL A 20 9.03 8.78 -0.07
N PRO A 21 9.55 10.02 0.03
CA PRO A 21 8.73 11.21 -0.08
C PRO A 21 8.36 11.46 -1.55
N VAL A 22 7.09 11.67 -1.81
CA VAL A 22 6.54 12.02 -3.12
C VAL A 22 5.94 13.42 -3.03
N ILE A 23 6.34 14.29 -3.96
CA ILE A 23 5.75 15.62 -4.10
C ILE A 23 4.59 15.50 -5.08
N LYS A 24 3.39 15.85 -4.63
CA LYS A 24 2.19 15.90 -5.46
C LYS A 24 2.11 17.19 -6.26
N GLN A 25 1.21 17.23 -7.25
CA GLN A 25 0.98 18.39 -8.10
C GLN A 25 0.54 19.64 -7.32
N ASP A 26 -0.18 19.46 -6.21
CA ASP A 26 -0.58 20.52 -5.29
C ASP A 26 0.54 20.95 -4.33
N CYS A 27 1.78 20.53 -4.60
CA CYS A 27 2.97 20.71 -3.77
C CYS A 27 2.90 20.05 -2.39
N SER A 28 1.88 19.25 -2.09
CA SER A 28 1.82 18.48 -0.85
C SER A 28 2.79 17.29 -0.89
N ILE A 29 3.25 16.86 0.29
CA ILE A 29 4.16 15.72 0.43
C ILE A 29 3.37 14.49 0.88
N GLN A 30 3.57 13.37 0.20
CA GLN A 30 3.10 12.05 0.61
C GLN A 30 4.29 11.16 0.95
N ILE A 31 4.28 10.57 2.14
CA ILE A 31 5.27 9.57 2.52
C ILE A 31 4.76 8.20 2.10
N CYS A 32 5.58 7.47 1.33
CA CYS A 32 5.34 6.10 0.91
C CYS A 32 6.48 5.20 1.41
N GLY A 33 6.24 3.90 1.56
CA GLY A 33 7.31 2.91 1.75
C GLY A 33 7.60 2.19 0.44
N ASP A 34 8.87 1.93 0.10
CA ASP A 34 9.22 1.06 -1.03
C ASP A 34 9.05 -0.44 -0.69
N TYR A 35 7.79 -0.87 -0.60
CA TYR A 35 7.46 -2.26 -0.31
C TYR A 35 7.76 -3.21 -1.47
N LYS A 36 7.88 -2.70 -2.69
CA LYS A 36 8.12 -3.52 -3.88
C LYS A 36 9.48 -4.21 -3.81
N THR A 37 10.51 -3.50 -3.38
CA THR A 37 11.89 -4.00 -3.30
C THR A 37 12.19 -4.73 -2.00
N THR A 38 11.35 -4.55 -0.98
CA THR A 38 11.57 -5.09 0.37
C THR A 38 10.57 -6.17 0.74
N VAL A 39 9.35 -5.80 1.14
CA VAL A 39 8.38 -6.72 1.75
C VAL A 39 7.70 -7.62 0.70
N ASN A 40 7.27 -7.07 -0.43
CA ASN A 40 6.42 -7.77 -1.41
C ASN A 40 7.01 -9.11 -1.92
N PRO A 41 8.32 -9.25 -2.20
CA PRO A 41 8.90 -10.52 -2.64
C PRO A 41 8.89 -11.62 -1.57
N CYS A 42 8.79 -11.24 -0.29
CA CYS A 42 8.81 -12.16 0.86
C CYS A 42 7.42 -12.58 1.32
N LEU A 43 6.36 -11.97 0.78
CA LEU A 43 4.98 -12.30 1.14
C LEU A 43 4.50 -13.55 0.40
N ASP A 44 3.74 -14.39 1.09
CA ASP A 44 2.89 -15.36 0.43
C ASP A 44 1.68 -14.63 -0.17
N VAL A 45 1.48 -14.77 -1.48
CA VAL A 45 0.50 -13.96 -2.22
C VAL A 45 -0.86 -14.65 -2.15
N ASP A 46 -1.71 -14.16 -1.25
CA ASP A 46 -3.13 -14.53 -1.25
C ASP A 46 -3.83 -13.91 -2.48
N ARG A 47 -4.18 -14.76 -3.44
CA ARG A 47 -4.83 -14.35 -4.69
C ARG A 47 -6.34 -14.45 -4.55
N TYR A 48 -6.96 -13.35 -4.12
CA TYR A 48 -8.40 -13.20 -4.20
C TYR A 48 -8.84 -12.81 -5.64
N PRO A 49 -9.74 -13.56 -6.29
CA PRO A 49 -10.15 -13.26 -7.66
C PRO A 49 -10.96 -11.97 -7.70
N LEU A 50 -10.38 -10.90 -8.25
CA LEU A 50 -11.12 -9.70 -8.57
C LEU A 50 -11.93 -9.94 -9.86
N PRO A 51 -13.23 -9.59 -9.89
CA PRO A 51 -14.02 -9.72 -11.09
C PRO A 51 -13.44 -8.85 -12.22
N LYS A 52 -13.53 -9.36 -13.44
CA LYS A 52 -13.16 -8.57 -14.62
C LYS A 52 -14.12 -7.40 -14.77
N VAL A 53 -13.63 -6.32 -15.36
CA VAL A 53 -14.41 -5.12 -15.67
C VAL A 53 -15.68 -5.47 -16.47
N ASP A 54 -15.57 -6.36 -17.45
CA ASP A 54 -16.72 -6.82 -18.25
C ASP A 54 -17.78 -7.55 -17.40
N ALA A 55 -17.34 -8.33 -16.41
CA ALA A 55 -18.25 -9.03 -15.51
C ALA A 55 -18.99 -8.05 -14.59
N LEU A 56 -18.32 -6.97 -14.15
CA LEU A 56 -18.94 -5.90 -13.38
C LEU A 56 -19.99 -5.14 -14.19
N PHE A 57 -19.69 -4.78 -15.45
CA PHE A 57 -20.65 -4.08 -16.32
C PHE A 57 -21.84 -4.95 -16.70
N THR A 58 -21.62 -6.25 -16.93
CA THR A 58 -22.69 -7.22 -17.19
C THR A 58 -23.64 -7.32 -16.00
N ALA A 59 -23.12 -7.35 -14.77
CA ALA A 59 -23.93 -7.39 -13.57
C ALA A 59 -24.77 -6.12 -13.33
N LEU A 60 -24.33 -4.97 -13.83
CA LEU A 60 -25.01 -3.68 -13.64
C LEU A 60 -26.10 -3.39 -14.68
N SER A 61 -25.99 -3.96 -15.89
CA SER A 61 -26.82 -3.59 -17.05
C SER A 61 -28.17 -4.32 -17.13
N GLY A 62 -28.79 -4.58 -15.97
CA GLY A 62 -30.12 -5.20 -15.87
C GLY A 62 -31.22 -4.39 -16.55
#